data_AF-A0A838U5P1-F1
#
_entry.id   AF-A0A838U5P1-F1
#
_cell.length_a   1.000
_cell.length_b   1.000
_cell.length_c   1.000
_cell.angle_alpha   90.00
_cell.angle_beta   90.00
_cell.angle_gamma   90.00
#
_symmetry.space_group_name_H-M   'P 1'
#
loop_
_entity.id
_entity.type
_entity.pdbx_description
1 polymer ?
#
loop_
_entity_poly.entity_id
_entity_poly.type
_entity_poly.pdbx_seq_one_letter_code
_entity_poly.pdbx_strand_id
1 'polypeptide(L)'
;IVWSLVGRERGNEQKLNTKQHFFSGIDTRVLALICFAVVAFSYTVFSYFFVWTSAAAWFGCLGICLLLFRPKGFFTDIKRLVLIGAGSLVALIPYAYLLGQRSQTMDNVQLLVRTRQPDLLRVPELIGYFVIVLILLSAILRVVSLRDRRIVFTLSLALVPLAVFNQQVITGQALQPIHYQVFIGNYVAGLALVLCIGQLCFTGGERGARLRAAAAITLGVVAAVWGVVECHYTVRILDEVNVIRDEALPVAKRLDEIARTDPAAKEKVVLHFGVAEGDDLPTLAPQSLLWARHQHVFASETWQQHKERYYQFLYYNGITPRQLAASMRRGSDFVSVIALFGWGRHTDRLNSEYQPLTFAEIDAAADLFGEYVRTFDPRRYGVEKLDYAIARADAVPDLSNLDVWYERDSGEIYGEYILYTLQLK
;
A
#
# COMPACT_ATOMS: atom_id res chain seq x y z
N ILE A 1 -16.58 17.08 5.60
CA ILE A 1 -15.67 17.99 6.35
C ILE A 1 -15.14 19.14 5.50
N VAL A 2 -14.39 18.89 4.42
CA VAL A 2 -13.97 19.96 3.47
C VAL A 2 -15.18 20.70 2.89
N TRP A 3 -16.26 19.97 2.59
CA TRP A 3 -17.54 20.52 2.16
C TRP A 3 -18.12 21.59 3.10
N SER A 4 -18.15 21.34 4.42
CA SER A 4 -18.66 22.29 5.41
C SER A 4 -17.68 23.45 5.66
N LEU A 5 -16.38 23.21 5.44
CA LEU A 5 -15.33 24.25 5.45
C LEU A 5 -15.39 25.16 4.23
N VAL A 6 -15.95 24.71 3.11
CA VAL A 6 -15.98 25.46 1.85
C VAL A 6 -17.38 26.02 1.57
N GLY A 7 -18.47 25.41 2.06
CA GLY A 7 -19.83 25.74 1.62
C GLY A 7 -20.53 26.96 2.21
N ARG A 8 -19.96 27.70 3.18
CA ARG A 8 -20.66 28.85 3.81
C ARG A 8 -20.24 30.18 3.18
N GLU A 9 -21.09 30.72 2.31
CA GLU A 9 -21.15 32.17 2.08
C GLU A 9 -21.74 32.82 3.34
N ARG A 10 -20.96 33.68 4.01
CA ARG A 10 -21.56 34.70 4.87
C ARG A 10 -22.13 35.74 3.91
N GLY A 11 -23.45 35.69 3.70
CA GLY A 11 -24.19 36.86 3.27
C GLY A 11 -24.07 37.91 4.37
N ASN A 12 -23.10 38.80 4.22
CA ASN A 12 -23.09 40.13 4.82
C ASN A 12 -21.94 40.91 4.16
N GLU A 13 -22.31 41.73 3.18
CA GLU A 13 -21.54 42.92 2.83
C GLU A 13 -21.52 43.84 4.04
N GLN A 14 -20.56 43.65 4.94
CA GLN A 14 -20.11 44.72 5.82
C GLN A 14 -18.71 45.10 5.38
N LYS A 15 -18.61 46.33 4.85
CA LYS A 15 -17.35 47.05 4.66
C LYS A 15 -16.53 46.96 5.94
N LEU A 16 -15.43 46.23 5.91
CA LEU A 16 -14.48 46.18 7.02
C LEU A 16 -13.20 46.92 6.63
N ASN A 17 -13.15 48.15 7.11
CA ASN A 17 -11.91 48.80 7.48
C ASN A 17 -11.35 48.09 8.73
N THR A 18 -10.04 48.24 8.97
CA THR A 18 -9.24 47.79 10.14
C THR A 18 -8.61 46.39 10.08
N LYS A 19 -7.30 46.39 10.37
CA LYS A 19 -6.35 45.27 10.52
C LYS A 19 -6.95 44.06 11.26
N GLN A 20 -7.57 43.13 10.53
CA GLN A 20 -7.87 41.80 11.06
C GLN A 20 -6.60 40.95 11.02
N HIS A 21 -6.13 40.55 12.21
CA HIS A 21 -5.09 39.52 12.35
C HIS A 21 -5.42 38.33 11.45
N PHE A 22 -4.41 37.77 10.79
CA PHE A 22 -4.56 36.72 9.77
C PHE A 22 -5.44 35.53 10.24
N PHE A 23 -5.50 35.28 11.56
CA PHE A 23 -6.24 34.22 12.23
C PHE A 23 -7.52 34.63 12.99
N SER A 24 -7.86 35.92 13.10
CA SER A 24 -9.09 36.30 13.80
C SER A 24 -10.33 36.02 12.95
N GLY A 25 -11.23 35.15 13.45
CA GLY A 25 -12.53 34.88 12.80
C GLY A 25 -12.78 33.45 12.31
N ILE A 26 -11.94 32.46 12.67
CA ILE A 26 -12.26 31.05 12.42
C ILE A 26 -13.31 30.57 13.43
N ASP A 27 -14.49 30.21 12.93
CA ASP A 27 -15.57 29.61 13.73
C ASP A 27 -15.07 28.30 14.39
N THR A 28 -15.39 28.09 15.66
CA THR A 28 -15.14 26.85 16.41
C THR A 28 -15.50 25.58 15.63
N ARG A 29 -16.59 25.59 14.86
CA ARG A 29 -16.99 24.45 14.02
C ARG A 29 -16.01 24.21 12.87
N VAL A 30 -15.53 25.29 12.25
CA VAL A 30 -14.53 25.25 11.17
C VAL A 30 -13.20 24.75 11.73
N LEU A 31 -12.81 25.20 12.91
CA LEU A 31 -11.60 24.71 13.58
C LEU A 31 -11.70 23.20 13.88
N ALA A 32 -12.81 22.74 14.46
CA ALA A 32 -13.03 21.32 14.74
C ALA A 32 -12.94 20.44 13.49
N LEU A 33 -13.50 20.92 12.37
CA LEU A 33 -13.43 20.24 11.08
C LEU A 33 -12.00 20.18 10.52
N ILE A 34 -11.21 21.22 10.72
CA ILE A 34 -9.79 21.24 10.33
C ILE A 34 -9.00 20.25 11.19
N CYS A 35 -9.20 20.25 12.51
CA CYS A 35 -8.58 19.27 13.41
C CYS A 35 -8.92 17.84 13.00
N PHE A 36 -10.20 17.56 12.71
CA PHE A 36 -10.62 16.24 12.25
C PHE A 36 -9.97 15.85 10.92
N ALA A 37 -9.85 16.78 9.96
CA ALA A 37 -9.16 16.51 8.70
C ALA A 37 -7.67 16.18 8.91
N VAL A 38 -6.99 16.89 9.81
CA VAL A 38 -5.57 16.65 10.15
C VAL A 38 -5.41 15.30 10.85
N VAL A 39 -6.29 14.95 11.80
CA VAL A 39 -6.25 13.65 12.49
C VAL A 39 -6.53 12.51 11.50
N ALA A 40 -7.54 12.65 10.64
CA ALA A 40 -7.84 11.66 9.61
C ALA A 40 -6.66 11.47 8.66
N PHE A 41 -6.05 12.58 8.19
CA PHE A 41 -4.84 12.53 7.37
C PHE A 41 -3.69 11.79 8.10
N SER A 42 -3.44 12.15 9.37
CA SER A 42 -2.40 11.55 10.20
C SER A 42 -2.59 10.03 10.33
N TYR A 43 -3.82 9.57 10.59
CA TYR A 43 -4.13 8.15 10.63
C TYR A 43 -3.86 7.47 9.28
N THR A 44 -4.35 8.07 8.19
CA THR A 44 -4.24 7.47 6.85
C THR A 44 -2.81 7.42 6.31
N VAL A 45 -1.96 8.41 6.59
CA VAL A 45 -0.58 8.42 6.08
C VAL A 45 0.29 7.37 6.77
N PHE A 46 0.07 7.13 8.06
CA PHE A 46 0.74 6.04 8.78
C PHE A 46 0.22 4.67 8.38
N SER A 47 -1.02 4.60 7.89
CA SER A 47 -1.58 3.35 7.36
C SER A 47 -1.08 3.02 5.95
N TYR A 48 -0.85 4.04 5.11
CA TYR A 48 -0.51 3.81 3.71
C TYR A 48 0.33 4.94 3.07
N PHE A 49 1.53 4.58 2.60
CA PHE A 49 2.55 5.52 2.11
C PHE A 49 2.08 6.45 0.97
N PHE A 50 1.24 5.97 0.06
CA PHE A 50 0.86 6.76 -1.13
C PHE A 50 -0.18 7.86 -0.83
N VAL A 51 -0.69 7.93 0.39
CA VAL A 51 -1.72 8.91 0.78
C VAL A 51 -1.17 10.34 0.79
N TRP A 52 0.07 10.55 1.27
CA TRP A 52 0.59 11.93 1.41
C TRP A 52 0.83 12.60 0.05
N THR A 53 1.36 11.88 -0.92
CA THR A 53 1.56 12.39 -2.29
C THR A 53 0.24 12.67 -2.97
N SER A 54 -0.76 11.81 -2.77
CA SER A 54 -2.11 12.01 -3.31
C SER A 54 -2.81 13.22 -2.69
N ALA A 55 -2.67 13.40 -1.37
CA ALA A 55 -3.18 14.59 -0.69
C ALA A 55 -2.49 15.86 -1.20
N ALA A 56 -1.15 15.84 -1.35
CA ALA A 56 -0.39 16.97 -1.90
C ALA A 56 -0.84 17.32 -3.33
N ALA A 57 -1.00 16.32 -4.19
CA ALA A 57 -1.51 16.49 -5.55
C ALA A 57 -2.91 17.13 -5.53
N TRP A 58 -3.82 16.63 -4.70
CA TRP A 58 -5.16 17.20 -4.55
C TRP A 58 -5.15 18.65 -4.05
N PHE A 59 -4.32 18.98 -3.04
CA PHE A 59 -4.15 20.36 -2.59
C PHE A 59 -3.65 21.28 -3.72
N GLY A 60 -2.70 20.80 -4.53
CA GLY A 60 -2.22 21.51 -5.72
C GLY A 60 -3.33 21.74 -6.75
N CYS A 61 -4.06 20.69 -7.13
CA CYS A 61 -5.19 20.78 -8.06
C CYS A 61 -6.28 21.74 -7.55
N LEU A 62 -6.64 21.65 -6.27
CA LEU A 62 -7.63 22.54 -5.66
C LEU A 62 -7.15 23.99 -5.64
N GLY A 63 -5.87 24.22 -5.31
CA GLY A 63 -5.25 25.54 -5.36
C GLY A 63 -5.34 26.15 -6.75
N ILE A 64 -4.97 25.40 -7.80
CA ILE A 64 -5.06 25.81 -9.20
C ILE A 64 -6.52 26.14 -9.57
N CYS A 65 -7.47 25.26 -9.27
CA CYS A 65 -8.88 25.51 -9.59
C CYS A 65 -9.43 26.76 -8.86
N LEU A 66 -9.05 26.98 -7.59
CA LEU A 66 -9.45 28.19 -6.85
C LEU A 66 -8.86 29.46 -7.47
N LEU A 67 -7.61 29.41 -7.92
CA LEU A 67 -6.92 30.55 -8.52
C LEU A 67 -7.55 30.91 -9.88
N LEU A 68 -7.83 29.90 -10.71
CA LEU A 68 -8.42 30.08 -12.04
C LEU A 68 -9.90 30.53 -11.99
N PHE A 69 -10.70 29.90 -11.13
CA PHE A 69 -12.16 30.07 -11.18
C PHE A 69 -12.74 30.91 -10.03
N ARG A 70 -11.99 31.14 -8.95
CA ARG A 70 -12.44 31.95 -7.79
C ARG A 70 -11.39 32.98 -7.30
N PRO A 71 -10.79 33.81 -8.17
CA PRO A 71 -9.72 34.75 -7.78
C PRO A 71 -10.15 35.74 -6.67
N LYS A 72 -11.42 36.19 -6.68
CA LYS A 72 -11.95 37.12 -5.66
C LYS A 72 -12.08 36.50 -4.27
N GLY A 73 -12.32 35.18 -4.18
CA GLY A 73 -12.49 34.44 -2.92
C GLY A 73 -11.22 33.72 -2.46
N PHE A 74 -10.19 33.69 -3.30
CA PHE A 74 -8.98 32.90 -3.13
C PHE A 74 -8.33 33.07 -1.75
N PHE A 75 -8.09 34.32 -1.31
CA PHE A 75 -7.44 34.58 -0.03
C PHE A 75 -8.25 34.13 1.20
N THR A 76 -9.57 34.02 1.08
CA THR A 76 -10.39 33.51 2.19
C THR A 76 -10.34 31.98 2.25
N ASP A 77 -10.43 31.34 1.08
CA ASP A 77 -10.44 29.88 0.98
C ASP A 77 -9.03 29.30 1.24
N ILE A 78 -7.96 29.97 0.79
CA ILE A 78 -6.58 29.52 0.97
C ILE A 78 -6.14 29.52 2.45
N LYS A 79 -6.66 30.43 3.28
CA LYS A 79 -6.34 30.45 4.74
C LYS A 79 -6.69 29.13 5.41
N ARG A 80 -7.85 28.56 5.05
CA ARG A 80 -8.31 27.28 5.59
C ARG A 80 -7.44 26.13 5.08
N LEU A 81 -7.09 26.16 3.80
CA LEU A 81 -6.20 25.16 3.19
C LEU A 81 -4.79 25.20 3.77
N VAL A 82 -4.26 26.39 4.05
CA VAL A 82 -2.96 26.57 4.72
C VAL A 82 -3.00 25.98 6.12
N LEU A 83 -4.08 26.17 6.88
CA LEU A 83 -4.18 25.59 8.23
C LEU A 83 -4.24 24.05 8.20
N ILE A 84 -5.01 23.47 7.26
CA ILE A 84 -5.03 22.01 7.08
C ILE A 84 -3.65 21.52 6.62
N GLY A 85 -3.06 22.17 5.62
CA GLY A 85 -1.75 21.81 5.08
C GLY A 85 -0.65 21.89 6.13
N ALA A 86 -0.63 22.94 6.96
CA ALA A 86 0.32 23.08 8.06
C ALA A 86 0.14 21.96 9.10
N GLY A 87 -1.10 21.65 9.49
CA GLY A 87 -1.37 20.54 10.41
C GLY A 87 -0.96 19.19 9.82
N SER A 88 -1.22 18.95 8.54
CA SER A 88 -0.78 17.75 7.82
C SER A 88 0.74 17.66 7.73
N LEU A 89 1.46 18.77 7.50
CA LEU A 89 2.92 18.79 7.48
C LEU A 89 3.52 18.43 8.83
N VAL A 90 2.93 18.89 9.94
CA VAL A 90 3.36 18.50 11.29
C VAL A 90 3.22 16.98 11.48
N ALA A 91 2.14 16.37 11.00
CA ALA A 91 1.96 14.92 11.05
C ALA A 91 2.98 14.14 10.20
N LEU A 92 3.52 14.76 9.14
CA LEU A 92 4.55 14.15 8.31
C LEU A 92 5.95 14.18 8.92
N ILE A 93 6.22 15.02 9.94
CA ILE A 93 7.54 15.08 10.59
C ILE A 93 7.95 13.71 11.17
N PRO A 94 7.16 13.06 12.06
CA PRO A 94 7.53 11.74 12.56
C PRO A 94 7.58 10.69 11.44
N TYR A 95 6.71 10.80 10.45
CA TYR A 95 6.69 9.89 9.30
C TYR A 95 7.99 9.98 8.48
N ALA A 96 8.44 11.19 8.17
CA ALA A 96 9.68 11.44 7.44
C ALA A 96 10.91 10.98 8.23
N TYR A 97 10.90 11.14 9.56
CA TYR A 97 11.95 10.60 10.43
C TYR A 97 12.04 9.08 10.32
N LEU A 98 10.90 8.37 10.46
CA LEU A 98 10.86 6.90 10.34
C LEU A 98 11.29 6.44 8.94
N LEU A 99 10.82 7.12 7.89
CA LEU A 99 11.21 6.80 6.51
C LEU A 99 12.70 7.07 6.25
N GLY A 100 13.32 8.01 6.97
CA GLY A 100 14.76 8.26 6.94
C GLY A 100 15.59 7.15 7.60
N GLN A 101 14.97 6.32 8.44
CA GLN A 101 15.59 5.16 9.10
C GLN A 101 15.24 3.83 8.41
N ARG A 102 14.66 3.88 7.20
CA ARG A 102 14.26 2.67 6.47
C ARG A 102 15.45 1.85 6.00
N SER A 103 15.22 0.55 5.76
CA SER A 103 16.24 -0.35 5.21
C SER A 103 16.65 0.06 3.79
N GLN A 104 17.92 -0.18 3.41
CA GLN A 104 18.37 0.05 2.02
C GLN A 104 17.68 -0.90 1.03
N THR A 105 17.27 -2.08 1.50
CA THR A 105 16.50 -3.05 0.73
C THR A 105 15.12 -2.52 0.35
N MET A 106 14.51 -1.62 1.14
CA MET A 106 13.24 -0.97 0.77
C MET A 106 13.36 -0.13 -0.50
N ASP A 107 14.51 0.47 -0.79
CA ASP A 107 14.68 1.27 -2.01
C ASP A 107 14.58 0.39 -3.27
N ASN A 108 15.01 -0.89 -3.20
CA ASN A 108 14.85 -1.86 -4.28
C ASN A 108 13.40 -2.32 -4.47
N VAL A 109 12.57 -2.25 -3.42
CA VAL A 109 11.17 -2.69 -3.44
C VAL A 109 10.21 -1.57 -3.81
N GLN A 110 10.56 -0.33 -3.46
CA GLN A 110 9.81 0.86 -3.85
C GLN A 110 9.92 1.18 -5.34
N LEU A 111 10.85 0.55 -6.07
CA LEU A 111 10.95 0.58 -7.53
C LEU A 111 10.81 1.99 -8.12
N LEU A 112 11.53 2.95 -7.53
CA LEU A 112 11.56 4.33 -8.01
C LEU A 112 12.25 4.37 -9.37
N VAL A 113 11.47 4.53 -10.43
CA VAL A 113 11.96 4.56 -11.81
C VAL A 113 12.25 6.00 -12.24
N ARG A 114 13.42 6.23 -12.85
CA ARG A 114 13.80 7.54 -13.36
C ARG A 114 13.29 7.73 -14.78
N THR A 115 12.15 8.38 -14.92
CA THR A 115 11.55 8.67 -16.22
C THR A 115 10.81 10.00 -16.21
N ARG A 116 10.66 10.61 -17.38
CA ARG A 116 9.78 11.76 -17.62
C ARG A 116 8.66 11.46 -18.62
N GLN A 117 8.52 10.19 -19.01
CA GLN A 117 7.45 9.78 -19.92
C GLN A 117 6.10 9.89 -19.21
N PRO A 118 5.10 10.55 -19.82
CA PRO A 118 3.77 10.63 -19.24
C PRO A 118 3.04 9.28 -19.36
N ASP A 119 2.15 9.03 -18.41
CA ASP A 119 1.23 7.89 -18.39
C ASP A 119 -0.18 8.47 -18.35
N LEU A 120 -0.90 8.41 -19.47
CA LEU A 120 -2.11 9.20 -19.71
C LEU A 120 -3.37 8.34 -19.96
N LEU A 121 -3.23 7.01 -19.94
CA LEU A 121 -4.28 6.10 -20.40
C LEU A 121 -4.79 5.18 -19.30
N ARG A 122 -4.46 5.45 -18.03
CA ARG A 122 -4.99 4.64 -16.94
C ARG A 122 -6.47 4.93 -16.75
N VAL A 123 -7.21 3.89 -16.35
CA VAL A 123 -8.67 3.96 -16.16
C VAL A 123 -9.10 5.16 -15.28
N PRO A 124 -8.46 5.45 -14.12
CA PRO A 124 -8.82 6.63 -13.34
C PRO A 124 -8.61 7.96 -14.08
N GLU A 125 -7.62 8.06 -14.96
CA GLU A 125 -7.40 9.26 -15.78
C GLU A 125 -8.47 9.41 -16.83
N LEU A 126 -8.85 8.31 -17.50
CA LEU A 126 -9.95 8.31 -18.47
C LEU A 126 -11.26 8.79 -17.82
N ILE A 127 -11.56 8.34 -16.60
CA ILE A 127 -12.70 8.84 -15.82
C ILE A 127 -12.51 10.32 -15.48
N GLY A 128 -11.31 10.73 -15.07
CA GLY A 128 -10.97 12.13 -14.81
C GLY A 128 -11.22 13.03 -16.01
N TYR A 129 -10.71 12.67 -17.20
CA TYR A 129 -10.93 13.38 -18.46
C TYR A 129 -12.42 13.48 -18.79
N PHE A 130 -13.14 12.38 -18.65
CA PHE A 130 -14.58 12.36 -18.89
C PHE A 130 -15.33 13.35 -17.99
N VAL A 131 -15.01 13.37 -16.69
CA VAL A 131 -15.61 14.32 -15.73
C VAL A 131 -15.24 15.77 -16.07
N ILE A 132 -13.98 16.03 -16.43
CA ILE A 132 -13.52 17.37 -16.84
C ILE A 132 -14.32 17.84 -18.07
N VAL A 133 -14.42 17.00 -19.11
CA VAL A 133 -15.17 17.29 -20.33
C VAL A 133 -16.64 17.58 -20.01
N LEU A 134 -17.29 16.75 -19.18
CA LEU A 134 -18.68 16.96 -18.77
C LEU A 134 -18.87 18.30 -18.04
N ILE A 135 -17.99 18.65 -17.10
CA ILE A 135 -18.06 19.92 -16.38
C ILE A 135 -17.86 21.11 -17.33
N LEU A 136 -16.88 21.04 -18.23
CA LEU A 136 -16.61 22.11 -19.20
C LEU A 136 -17.76 22.31 -20.17
N LEU A 137 -18.31 21.22 -20.74
CA LEU A 137 -19.48 21.28 -21.61
C LEU A 137 -20.69 21.84 -20.86
N SER A 138 -20.93 21.40 -19.63
CA SER A 138 -22.04 21.91 -18.80
C SER A 138 -21.87 23.39 -18.46
N ALA A 139 -20.63 23.86 -18.28
CA ALA A 139 -20.34 25.28 -18.06
C ALA A 139 -20.55 26.12 -19.33
N ILE A 140 -20.13 25.61 -20.50
CA ILE A 140 -20.38 26.24 -21.81
C ILE A 140 -21.88 26.36 -22.07
N LEU A 141 -22.63 25.30 -21.75
CA LEU A 141 -24.10 25.26 -21.83
C LEU A 141 -24.79 26.03 -20.69
N ARG A 142 -24.03 26.67 -19.80
CA ARG A 142 -24.51 27.46 -18.65
C ARG A 142 -25.40 26.69 -17.66
N VAL A 143 -25.29 25.36 -17.65
CA VAL A 143 -25.96 24.49 -16.67
C VAL A 143 -25.30 24.62 -15.29
N VAL A 144 -23.98 24.77 -15.27
CA VAL A 144 -23.19 24.93 -14.05
C VAL A 144 -22.31 26.17 -14.11
N SER A 145 -21.93 26.69 -12.94
CA SER A 145 -20.94 27.77 -12.84
C SER A 145 -19.60 27.20 -12.39
N LEU A 146 -18.53 27.45 -13.15
CA LEU A 146 -17.16 27.11 -12.72
C LEU A 146 -16.73 27.90 -11.48
N ARG A 147 -17.44 28.99 -11.14
CA ARG A 147 -17.23 29.71 -9.89
C ARG A 147 -17.86 29.01 -8.69
N ASP A 148 -18.78 28.07 -8.89
CA ASP A 148 -19.37 27.33 -7.78
C ASP A 148 -18.29 26.48 -7.10
N ARG A 149 -18.18 26.62 -5.78
CA ARG A 149 -17.22 25.88 -4.96
C ARG A 149 -17.40 24.37 -5.09
N ARG A 150 -18.64 23.91 -5.35
CA ARG A 150 -18.97 22.50 -5.54
C ARG A 150 -18.31 21.96 -6.81
N ILE A 151 -18.42 22.73 -7.90
CA ILE A 151 -17.82 22.40 -9.20
C ILE A 151 -16.29 22.47 -9.11
N VAL A 152 -15.75 23.50 -8.46
CA VAL A 152 -14.30 23.64 -8.21
C VAL A 152 -13.76 22.42 -7.44
N PHE A 153 -14.46 21.98 -6.39
CA PHE A 153 -14.06 20.81 -5.63
C PHE A 153 -14.12 19.53 -6.47
N THR A 154 -15.22 19.28 -7.20
CA THR A 154 -15.33 18.12 -8.11
C THR A 154 -14.22 18.11 -9.16
N LEU A 155 -13.96 19.26 -9.78
CA LEU A 155 -12.90 19.42 -10.78
C LEU A 155 -11.52 19.14 -10.18
N SER A 156 -11.27 19.61 -8.94
CA SER A 156 -10.00 19.34 -8.25
C SER A 156 -9.75 17.86 -8.04
N LEU A 157 -10.80 17.07 -7.75
CA LEU A 157 -10.71 15.61 -7.61
C LEU A 157 -10.48 14.93 -8.97
N ALA A 158 -11.18 15.38 -10.02
CA ALA A 158 -11.02 14.85 -11.37
C ALA A 158 -9.60 15.04 -11.94
N LEU A 159 -8.88 16.07 -11.48
CA LEU A 159 -7.49 16.34 -11.84
C LEU A 159 -6.46 15.49 -11.07
N VAL A 160 -6.81 14.92 -9.90
CA VAL A 160 -5.86 14.17 -9.07
C VAL A 160 -5.23 13.00 -9.80
N PRO A 161 -5.98 12.11 -10.51
CA PRO A 161 -5.37 11.00 -11.26
C PRO A 161 -4.28 11.49 -12.21
N LEU A 162 -4.57 12.54 -12.98
CA LEU A 162 -3.63 13.12 -13.95
C LEU A 162 -2.35 13.58 -13.24
N ALA A 163 -2.46 14.18 -12.06
CA ALA A 163 -1.31 14.65 -11.28
C ALA A 163 -0.49 13.51 -10.67
N VAL A 164 -1.13 12.49 -10.07
CA VAL A 164 -0.40 11.41 -9.37
C VAL A 164 0.25 10.43 -10.34
N PHE A 165 -0.38 10.14 -11.48
CA PHE A 165 0.19 9.25 -12.51
C PHE A 165 1.23 9.92 -13.39
N ASN A 166 1.27 11.26 -13.43
CA ASN A 166 2.22 12.04 -14.22
C ASN A 166 3.19 12.86 -13.35
N GLN A 167 3.31 12.55 -12.05
CA GLN A 167 4.23 13.26 -11.15
C GLN A 167 5.68 13.23 -11.65
N GLN A 168 6.09 12.15 -12.31
CA GLN A 168 7.40 11.93 -12.93
C GLN A 168 7.75 12.97 -14.00
N VAL A 169 6.75 13.58 -14.65
CA VAL A 169 6.99 14.66 -15.62
C VAL A 169 7.70 15.84 -14.94
N ILE A 170 7.38 16.09 -13.67
CA ILE A 170 7.94 17.16 -12.84
C ILE A 170 9.15 16.65 -12.05
N THR A 171 8.98 15.55 -11.32
CA THR A 171 9.98 15.03 -10.37
C THR A 171 11.12 14.28 -11.05
N GLY A 172 10.92 13.80 -12.28
CA GLY A 172 11.82 12.84 -12.94
C GLY A 172 11.80 11.44 -12.34
N GLN A 173 10.88 11.16 -11.42
CA GLN A 173 10.75 9.88 -10.72
C GLN A 173 9.30 9.39 -10.72
N ALA A 174 9.09 8.19 -11.24
CA ALA A 174 7.82 7.48 -11.15
C ALA A 174 7.80 6.63 -9.88
N LEU A 175 6.85 6.94 -8.99
CA LEU A 175 6.58 6.16 -7.79
C LEU A 175 5.41 5.20 -8.07
N GLN A 176 5.69 3.90 -8.01
CA GLN A 176 4.83 2.74 -8.31
C GLN A 176 3.35 3.05 -8.66
N PRO A 177 3.04 3.28 -9.96
CA PRO A 177 1.72 3.70 -10.40
C PRO A 177 0.57 2.78 -9.99
N ILE A 178 0.80 1.46 -9.87
CA ILE A 178 -0.25 0.51 -9.47
C ILE A 178 -0.87 0.86 -8.11
N HIS A 179 -0.09 1.40 -7.18
CA HIS A 179 -0.57 1.75 -5.86
C HIS A 179 -1.53 2.95 -5.89
N TYR A 180 -1.29 3.91 -6.79
CA TYR A 180 -2.26 4.96 -7.06
C TYR A 180 -3.49 4.37 -7.74
N GLN A 181 -3.33 3.52 -8.76
CA GLN A 181 -4.47 2.98 -9.52
C GLN A 181 -5.45 2.21 -8.64
N VAL A 182 -4.96 1.22 -7.90
CA VAL A 182 -5.81 0.28 -7.17
C VAL A 182 -6.35 0.91 -5.89
N PHE A 183 -5.53 1.65 -5.14
CA PHE A 183 -5.86 2.05 -3.77
C PHE A 183 -6.29 3.51 -3.61
N ILE A 184 -6.14 4.36 -4.64
CA ILE A 184 -6.43 5.80 -4.52
C ILE A 184 -7.21 6.35 -5.72
N GLY A 185 -6.62 6.31 -6.90
CA GLY A 185 -7.11 6.88 -8.15
C GLY A 185 -8.51 6.40 -8.52
N ASN A 186 -8.79 5.10 -8.42
CA ASN A 186 -10.14 4.55 -8.64
C ASN A 186 -11.19 5.25 -7.76
N TYR A 187 -10.90 5.41 -6.46
CA TYR A 187 -11.81 6.03 -5.51
C TYR A 187 -11.95 7.53 -5.71
N VAL A 188 -10.85 8.23 -5.99
CA VAL A 188 -10.86 9.68 -6.22
C VAL A 188 -11.59 10.04 -7.52
N ALA A 189 -11.30 9.32 -8.61
CA ALA A 189 -11.96 9.50 -9.90
C ALA A 189 -13.45 9.12 -9.82
N GLY A 190 -13.77 8.00 -9.16
CA GLY A 190 -15.14 7.57 -8.92
C GLY A 190 -15.93 8.59 -8.10
N LEU A 191 -15.34 9.14 -7.03
CA LEU A 191 -15.96 10.21 -6.24
C LEU A 191 -16.19 11.46 -7.09
N ALA A 192 -15.23 11.86 -7.93
CA ALA A 192 -15.39 12.99 -8.83
C ALA A 192 -16.57 12.77 -9.81
N LEU A 193 -16.69 11.56 -10.38
CA LEU A 193 -17.78 11.20 -11.27
C LEU A 193 -19.15 11.24 -10.58
N VAL A 194 -19.27 10.64 -9.40
CA VAL A 194 -20.51 10.64 -8.61
C VAL A 194 -20.92 12.06 -8.23
N LEU A 195 -19.97 12.90 -7.82
CA LEU A 195 -20.25 14.31 -7.50
C LEU A 195 -20.66 15.11 -8.73
N CYS A 196 -20.02 14.86 -9.89
CA CYS A 196 -20.38 15.49 -11.15
C CYS A 196 -21.81 15.14 -11.58
N ILE A 197 -22.16 13.84 -11.60
CA ILE A 197 -23.53 13.37 -11.88
C ILE A 197 -24.50 13.96 -10.86
N GLY A 198 -24.11 13.95 -9.58
CA GLY A 198 -24.82 14.60 -8.48
C GLY A 198 -25.18 16.05 -8.80
N GLN A 199 -24.20 16.83 -9.24
CA GLN A 199 -24.37 18.24 -9.56
C GLN A 199 -25.19 18.47 -10.83
N LEU A 200 -25.10 17.60 -11.82
CA LEU A 200 -25.83 17.75 -13.09
C LEU A 200 -27.28 17.25 -13.01
N CYS A 201 -27.52 16.14 -12.32
CA CYS A 201 -28.84 15.50 -12.25
C CYS A 201 -29.69 16.02 -11.09
N PHE A 202 -29.07 16.53 -10.02
CA PHE A 202 -29.76 16.90 -8.78
C PHE A 202 -29.83 18.41 -8.51
N THR A 203 -29.39 19.23 -9.45
CA THR A 203 -29.63 20.69 -9.44
C THR A 203 -30.95 21.00 -10.17
N GLY A 204 -31.99 21.36 -9.43
CA GLY A 204 -33.31 21.69 -9.99
C GLY A 204 -34.36 21.90 -8.90
N GLY A 205 -35.43 22.64 -9.19
CA GLY A 205 -36.48 23.04 -8.24
C GLY A 205 -37.28 21.88 -7.60
N GLU A 206 -38.26 22.20 -6.75
CA GLU A 206 -38.98 21.22 -5.91
C GLU A 206 -39.68 20.09 -6.69
N ARG A 207 -40.05 20.33 -7.96
CA ARG A 207 -40.63 19.30 -8.83
C ARG A 207 -39.62 18.16 -9.07
N GLY A 208 -40.03 16.94 -8.75
CA GLY A 208 -39.21 15.74 -8.92
C GLY A 208 -38.15 15.52 -7.83
N ALA A 209 -38.14 16.32 -6.75
CA ALA A 209 -37.21 16.13 -5.63
C ALA A 209 -37.30 14.73 -5.00
N ARG A 210 -38.50 14.16 -4.87
CA ARG A 210 -38.70 12.79 -4.36
C ARG A 210 -38.13 11.71 -5.29
N LEU A 211 -38.40 11.81 -6.58
CA LEU A 211 -37.87 10.86 -7.58
C LEU A 211 -36.34 10.90 -7.62
N ARG A 212 -35.79 12.10 -7.53
CA ARG A 212 -34.36 12.34 -7.42
C ARG A 212 -33.77 11.76 -6.12
N ALA A 213 -34.36 12.06 -4.97
CA ALA A 213 -33.93 11.46 -3.70
C ALA A 213 -33.97 9.91 -3.77
N ALA A 214 -35.05 9.34 -4.32
CA ALA A 214 -35.16 7.90 -4.55
C ALA A 214 -34.05 7.37 -5.47
N ALA A 215 -33.78 8.02 -6.61
CA ALA A 215 -32.71 7.62 -7.52
C ALA A 215 -31.32 7.69 -6.86
N ALA A 216 -31.05 8.73 -6.07
CA ALA A 216 -29.80 8.87 -5.33
C ALA A 216 -29.65 7.79 -4.25
N ILE A 217 -30.74 7.46 -3.53
CA ILE A 217 -30.76 6.37 -2.56
C ILE A 217 -30.51 5.04 -3.27
N THR A 218 -31.21 4.76 -4.36
CA THR A 218 -31.03 3.53 -5.15
C THR A 218 -29.60 3.39 -5.64
N LEU A 219 -29.01 4.45 -6.20
CA LEU A 219 -27.60 4.45 -6.62
C LEU A 219 -26.65 4.22 -5.44
N GLY A 220 -26.93 4.82 -4.29
CA GLY A 220 -26.17 4.59 -3.07
C GLY A 220 -26.23 3.13 -2.60
N VAL A 221 -27.42 2.51 -2.65
CA VAL A 221 -27.60 1.09 -2.32
C VAL A 221 -26.89 0.19 -3.32
N VAL A 222 -27.02 0.45 -4.62
CA VAL A 222 -26.31 -0.31 -5.67
C VAL A 222 -24.80 -0.21 -5.49
N ALA A 223 -24.27 0.98 -5.20
CA ALA A 223 -22.85 1.17 -4.93
C ALA A 223 -22.39 0.43 -3.67
N ALA A 224 -23.19 0.43 -2.59
CA ALA A 224 -22.88 -0.32 -1.37
C ALA A 224 -22.89 -1.84 -1.61
N VAL A 225 -23.89 -2.35 -2.34
CA VAL A 225 -23.97 -3.77 -2.72
C VAL A 225 -22.79 -4.16 -3.60
N TRP A 226 -22.45 -3.33 -4.60
CA TRP A 226 -21.30 -3.57 -5.45
C TRP A 226 -19.99 -3.57 -4.65
N GLY A 227 -19.83 -2.65 -3.69
CA GLY A 227 -18.69 -2.64 -2.78
C GLY A 227 -18.57 -3.93 -1.97
N VAL A 228 -19.68 -4.46 -1.45
CA VAL A 228 -19.69 -5.78 -0.78
C VAL A 228 -19.28 -6.90 -1.72
N VAL A 229 -19.78 -6.90 -2.95
CA VAL A 229 -19.42 -7.90 -3.98
C VAL A 229 -17.92 -7.83 -4.31
N GLU A 230 -17.40 -6.64 -4.58
CA GLU A 230 -15.98 -6.41 -4.89
C GLU A 230 -15.09 -6.86 -3.73
N CYS A 231 -15.43 -6.46 -2.50
CA CYS A 231 -14.68 -6.88 -1.31
C CYS A 231 -14.72 -8.40 -1.13
N HIS A 232 -15.89 -9.04 -1.29
CA HIS A 232 -16.02 -10.49 -1.16
C HIS A 232 -15.13 -11.22 -2.17
N TYR A 233 -15.19 -10.87 -3.45
CA TYR A 233 -14.38 -11.54 -4.48
C TYR A 233 -12.88 -11.27 -4.32
N THR A 234 -12.52 -10.07 -3.88
CA THR A 234 -11.10 -9.69 -3.69
C THR A 234 -10.49 -10.42 -2.49
N VAL A 235 -11.22 -10.50 -1.37
CA VAL A 235 -10.73 -11.15 -0.16
C VAL A 235 -10.75 -12.68 -0.29
N ARG A 236 -11.73 -13.23 -1.02
CA ARG A 236 -11.90 -14.69 -1.17
C ARG A 236 -10.67 -15.40 -1.74
N ILE A 237 -9.90 -14.74 -2.60
CA ILE A 237 -8.67 -15.29 -3.18
C ILE A 237 -7.62 -15.59 -2.08
N LEU A 238 -7.71 -14.92 -0.94
CA LEU A 238 -6.82 -15.09 0.21
C LEU A 238 -7.45 -15.88 1.37
N ASP A 239 -8.71 -16.34 1.26
CA ASP A 239 -9.41 -17.00 2.38
C ASP A 239 -8.65 -18.24 2.87
N GLU A 240 -8.21 -19.11 1.96
CA GLU A 240 -7.44 -20.31 2.32
C GLU A 240 -6.13 -19.94 3.03
N VAL A 241 -5.44 -18.91 2.53
CA VAL A 241 -4.19 -18.43 3.14
C VAL A 241 -4.43 -17.82 4.51
N ASN A 242 -5.53 -17.10 4.70
CA ASN A 242 -5.92 -16.52 6.00
C ASN A 242 -6.25 -17.62 7.02
N VAL A 243 -6.97 -18.68 6.61
CA VAL A 243 -7.24 -19.83 7.48
C VAL A 243 -5.93 -20.47 7.93
N ILE A 244 -5.00 -20.72 7.00
CA ILE A 244 -3.70 -21.31 7.31
C ILE A 244 -2.91 -20.43 8.31
N ARG A 245 -2.98 -19.10 8.18
CA ARG A 245 -2.35 -18.16 9.13
C ARG A 245 -2.99 -18.20 10.52
N ASP A 246 -4.32 -18.25 10.58
CA ASP A 246 -5.05 -18.37 11.85
C ASP A 246 -4.73 -19.70 12.55
N GLU A 247 -4.62 -20.80 11.78
CA GLU A 247 -4.23 -22.12 12.27
C GLU A 247 -2.80 -22.16 12.82
N ALA A 248 -1.91 -21.25 12.38
CA ALA A 248 -0.55 -21.12 12.88
C ALA A 248 -0.45 -20.32 14.21
N LEU A 249 -1.52 -19.66 14.65
CA LEU A 249 -1.53 -18.87 15.88
C LEU A 249 -1.14 -19.67 17.15
N PRO A 250 -1.58 -20.93 17.36
CA PRO A 250 -1.20 -21.71 18.53
C PRO A 250 0.30 -21.97 18.61
N VAL A 251 0.96 -22.33 17.50
CA VAL A 251 2.41 -22.58 17.49
C VAL A 251 3.21 -21.27 17.66
N ALA A 252 2.73 -20.16 17.11
CA ALA A 252 3.33 -18.85 17.34
C ALA A 252 3.23 -18.41 18.81
N LYS A 253 2.07 -18.63 19.46
CA LYS A 253 1.89 -18.38 20.90
C LYS A 253 2.82 -19.24 21.74
N ARG A 254 3.04 -20.50 21.35
CA ARG A 254 4.01 -21.36 22.02
C ARG A 254 5.43 -20.78 21.94
N LEU A 255 5.85 -20.29 20.78
CA LEU A 255 7.14 -19.62 20.64
C LEU A 255 7.24 -18.37 21.53
N ASP A 256 6.18 -17.56 21.65
CA ASP A 256 6.14 -16.43 22.58
C ASP A 256 6.27 -16.88 24.04
N GLU A 257 5.60 -17.97 24.44
CA GLU A 257 5.74 -18.54 25.79
C GLU A 257 7.17 -18.98 26.10
N ILE A 258 7.82 -19.68 25.17
CA ILE A 258 9.23 -20.07 25.29
C ILE A 258 10.10 -18.82 25.45
N ALA A 259 9.85 -17.80 24.65
CA ALA A 259 10.62 -16.57 24.65
C ALA A 259 10.58 -15.81 25.97
N ARG A 260 9.47 -15.87 26.72
CA ARG A 260 9.35 -15.20 28.03
C ARG A 260 10.34 -15.72 29.06
N THR A 261 10.80 -16.96 28.90
CA THR A 261 11.78 -17.59 29.79
C THR A 261 13.20 -17.59 29.24
N ASP A 262 13.39 -17.11 28.01
CA ASP A 262 14.66 -17.15 27.29
C ASP A 262 15.15 -15.74 26.95
N PRO A 263 16.18 -15.22 27.64
CA PRO A 263 16.70 -13.88 27.37
C PRO A 263 17.30 -13.74 25.96
N ALA A 264 17.67 -14.85 25.30
CA ALA A 264 18.24 -14.88 23.96
C ALA A 264 17.18 -15.16 22.87
N ALA A 265 15.88 -15.14 23.19
CA ALA A 265 14.83 -15.55 22.26
C ALA A 265 14.85 -14.80 20.91
N LYS A 266 15.24 -13.52 20.90
CA LYS A 266 15.32 -12.71 19.66
C LYS A 266 16.46 -13.13 18.73
N GLU A 267 17.50 -13.75 19.29
CA GLU A 267 18.66 -14.25 18.55
C GLU A 267 18.39 -15.63 17.95
N LYS A 268 17.35 -16.32 18.43
CA LYS A 268 16.97 -17.64 17.92
C LYS A 268 16.31 -17.56 16.56
N VAL A 269 16.61 -18.53 15.71
CA VAL A 269 16.12 -18.58 14.32
C VAL A 269 15.13 -19.73 14.11
N VAL A 270 13.98 -19.39 13.53
CA VAL A 270 12.91 -20.32 13.17
C VAL A 270 12.92 -20.56 11.67
N LEU A 271 12.99 -21.83 11.26
CA LEU A 271 12.62 -22.26 9.91
C LEU A 271 11.11 -22.58 9.91
N HIS A 272 10.31 -21.76 9.25
CA HIS A 272 8.90 -22.08 8.98
C HIS A 272 8.76 -22.57 7.54
N PHE A 273 8.31 -23.80 7.32
CA PHE A 273 8.21 -24.38 5.96
C PHE A 273 7.10 -23.72 5.11
N GLY A 274 6.04 -23.22 5.75
CA GLY A 274 5.00 -22.41 5.10
C GLY A 274 5.42 -20.95 4.92
N VAL A 275 5.41 -20.46 3.67
CA VAL A 275 5.83 -19.08 3.35
C VAL A 275 4.84 -18.04 3.88
N ALA A 276 3.54 -18.35 3.87
CA ALA A 276 2.50 -17.36 4.20
C ALA A 276 2.40 -17.09 5.70
N GLU A 277 2.59 -18.13 6.50
CA GLU A 277 2.56 -18.12 7.95
C GLU A 277 3.89 -17.61 8.51
N GLY A 278 5.00 -18.00 7.88
CA GLY A 278 6.31 -17.44 8.17
C GLY A 278 6.29 -15.92 8.06
N ASP A 279 5.64 -15.35 7.05
CA ASP A 279 5.54 -13.89 6.86
C ASP A 279 4.82 -13.15 8.02
N ASP A 280 3.91 -13.83 8.73
CA ASP A 280 3.13 -13.25 9.82
C ASP A 280 3.72 -13.54 11.21
N LEU A 281 4.55 -14.59 11.34
CA LEU A 281 5.14 -15.02 12.61
C LEU A 281 5.81 -13.90 13.44
N PRO A 282 6.55 -12.93 12.85
CA PRO A 282 7.21 -11.87 13.62
C PRO A 282 6.25 -10.90 14.31
N THR A 283 4.97 -10.92 13.93
CA THR A 283 3.92 -10.14 14.61
C THR A 283 3.42 -10.80 15.89
N LEU A 284 3.69 -12.11 16.05
CA LEU A 284 3.16 -12.95 17.11
C LEU A 284 4.24 -13.49 18.06
N ALA A 285 5.46 -13.72 17.56
CA ALA A 285 6.57 -14.29 18.32
C ALA A 285 7.87 -13.48 18.10
N PRO A 286 8.73 -13.34 19.13
CA PRO A 286 9.91 -12.50 19.06
C PRO A 286 11.13 -13.14 18.39
N GLN A 287 11.11 -14.45 18.12
CA GLN A 287 12.19 -15.16 17.44
C GLN A 287 12.37 -14.63 16.01
N SER A 288 13.62 -14.65 15.54
CA SER A 288 13.93 -14.32 14.15
C SER A 288 13.49 -15.45 13.22
N LEU A 289 13.13 -15.11 11.99
CA LEU A 289 12.91 -16.10 10.93
C LEU A 289 14.16 -16.33 10.12
N LEU A 290 14.31 -17.56 9.61
CA LEU A 290 15.29 -17.83 8.58
C LEU A 290 14.99 -16.97 7.35
N TRP A 291 13.78 -17.09 6.82
CA TRP A 291 13.37 -16.36 5.62
C TRP A 291 11.85 -16.17 5.56
N ALA A 292 11.40 -15.00 5.13
CA ALA A 292 10.03 -14.70 4.76
C ALA A 292 9.97 -13.75 3.56
N ARG A 293 8.84 -13.75 2.86
CA ARG A 293 8.62 -12.96 1.63
C ARG A 293 8.91 -11.47 1.85
N HIS A 294 8.44 -10.92 2.97
CA HIS A 294 8.60 -9.51 3.28
C HIS A 294 9.71 -9.22 4.29
N GLN A 295 10.60 -10.18 4.59
CA GLN A 295 11.71 -9.98 5.54
C GLN A 295 12.65 -8.84 5.14
N HIS A 296 12.73 -8.51 3.85
CA HIS A 296 13.51 -7.39 3.34
C HIS A 296 13.11 -6.01 3.91
N VAL A 297 11.98 -5.87 4.62
CA VAL A 297 11.61 -4.60 5.28
C VAL A 297 12.40 -4.32 6.57
N PHE A 298 13.03 -5.35 7.16
CA PHE A 298 13.79 -5.19 8.39
C PHE A 298 15.15 -4.50 8.13
N ALA A 299 15.49 -3.51 8.97
CA ALA A 299 16.61 -2.59 8.75
C ALA A 299 18.01 -3.23 8.77
N SER A 300 18.15 -4.43 9.34
CA SER A 300 19.44 -5.11 9.52
C SER A 300 19.85 -6.05 8.39
N GLU A 301 19.00 -6.28 7.39
CA GLU A 301 19.24 -7.26 6.32
C GLU A 301 19.69 -6.58 5.02
N THR A 302 20.82 -7.01 4.47
CA THR A 302 21.25 -6.65 3.11
C THR A 302 20.60 -7.56 2.07
N TRP A 303 20.51 -7.10 0.82
CA TRP A 303 19.95 -7.93 -0.26
C TRP A 303 20.73 -9.25 -0.49
N GLN A 304 22.05 -9.22 -0.27
CA GLN A 304 22.86 -10.43 -0.36
C GLN A 304 22.54 -11.42 0.76
N GLN A 305 22.38 -10.95 1.99
CA GLN A 305 21.94 -11.79 3.11
C GLN A 305 20.54 -12.35 2.88
N HIS A 306 19.62 -11.55 2.34
CA HIS A 306 18.28 -11.99 1.97
C HIS A 306 18.32 -13.17 0.98
N LYS A 307 19.19 -13.09 -0.04
CA LYS A 307 19.39 -14.19 -1.01
C LYS A 307 20.04 -15.42 -0.39
N GLU A 308 21.06 -15.24 0.45
CA GLU A 308 21.72 -16.35 1.17
C GLU A 308 20.70 -17.12 2.02
N ARG A 309 19.88 -16.40 2.80
CA ARG A 309 18.80 -16.97 3.61
C ARG A 309 17.72 -17.63 2.76
N TYR A 310 17.41 -17.08 1.58
CA TYR A 310 16.49 -17.73 0.65
C TYR A 310 17.04 -19.04 0.08
N TYR A 311 18.32 -19.11 -0.28
CA TYR A 311 18.94 -20.37 -0.68
C TYR A 311 18.98 -21.39 0.46
N GLN A 312 19.27 -20.93 1.67
CA GLN A 312 19.19 -21.78 2.86
C GLN A 312 17.77 -22.34 3.06
N PHE A 313 16.75 -21.49 2.91
CA PHE A 313 15.35 -21.88 2.97
C PHE A 313 15.00 -22.92 1.90
N LEU A 314 15.40 -22.70 0.64
CA LEU A 314 15.17 -23.66 -0.46
C LEU A 314 15.87 -25.00 -0.22
N TYR A 315 17.11 -24.97 0.30
CA TYR A 315 17.87 -26.17 0.65
C TYR A 315 17.11 -27.01 1.68
N TYR A 316 16.69 -26.42 2.80
CA TYR A 316 15.95 -27.17 3.82
C TYR A 316 14.57 -27.63 3.35
N ASN A 317 13.93 -26.92 2.42
CA ASN A 317 12.68 -27.35 1.77
C ASN A 317 12.87 -28.49 0.74
N GLY A 318 14.10 -28.97 0.54
CA GLY A 318 14.39 -30.05 -0.43
C GLY A 318 14.21 -29.63 -1.89
N ILE A 319 14.19 -28.32 -2.18
CA ILE A 319 14.05 -27.82 -3.55
C ILE A 319 15.36 -28.06 -4.30
N THR A 320 15.25 -28.69 -5.47
CA THR A 320 16.39 -28.88 -6.38
C THR A 320 16.55 -27.69 -7.33
N PRO A 321 17.77 -27.42 -7.85
CA PRO A 321 17.99 -26.41 -8.88
C PRO A 321 17.05 -26.56 -10.10
N ARG A 322 16.81 -27.81 -10.51
CA ARG A 322 15.89 -28.10 -11.62
C ARG A 322 14.45 -27.75 -11.30
N GLN A 323 13.98 -28.03 -10.07
CA GLN A 323 12.63 -27.65 -9.64
C GLN A 323 12.47 -26.14 -9.58
N LEU A 324 13.46 -25.43 -9.01
CA LEU A 324 13.50 -23.97 -8.93
C LEU A 324 13.43 -23.31 -10.32
N ALA A 325 14.27 -23.75 -11.26
CA ALA A 325 14.22 -23.23 -12.64
C ALA A 325 12.87 -23.50 -13.30
N ALA A 326 12.34 -24.72 -13.13
CA ALA A 326 11.08 -25.12 -13.74
C ALA A 326 9.86 -24.35 -13.18
N SER A 327 9.85 -24.06 -11.87
CA SER A 327 8.76 -23.33 -11.22
C SER A 327 8.74 -21.86 -11.66
N MET A 328 9.91 -21.22 -11.75
CA MET A 328 10.05 -19.86 -12.27
C MET A 328 9.68 -19.76 -13.76
N ARG A 329 10.13 -20.70 -14.61
CA ARG A 329 9.81 -20.72 -16.05
C ARG A 329 8.31 -20.89 -16.33
N ARG A 330 7.59 -21.62 -15.48
CA ARG A 330 6.12 -21.77 -15.57
C ARG A 330 5.36 -20.53 -15.10
N GLY A 331 6.03 -19.58 -14.45
CA GLY A 331 5.41 -18.40 -13.84
C GLY A 331 4.60 -18.71 -12.57
N SER A 332 4.66 -19.95 -12.05
CA SER A 332 3.96 -20.35 -10.83
C SER A 332 4.69 -19.92 -9.55
N ASP A 333 5.97 -19.58 -9.65
CA ASP A 333 6.83 -19.27 -8.51
C ASP A 333 7.22 -17.79 -8.47
N PHE A 334 6.22 -16.97 -8.18
CA PHE A 334 6.42 -15.55 -7.93
C PHE A 334 7.42 -15.29 -6.79
N VAL A 335 7.42 -16.14 -5.77
CA VAL A 335 8.23 -15.97 -4.56
C VAL A 335 9.72 -16.06 -4.89
N SER A 336 10.14 -17.08 -5.66
CA SER A 336 11.52 -17.17 -6.14
C SER A 336 11.90 -15.99 -7.02
N VAL A 337 11.00 -15.55 -7.90
CA VAL A 337 11.27 -14.42 -8.79
C VAL A 337 11.61 -13.17 -8.00
N ILE A 338 10.80 -12.80 -6.99
CA ILE A 338 11.05 -11.60 -6.19
C ILE A 338 12.26 -11.74 -5.28
N ALA A 339 12.50 -12.92 -4.70
CA ALA A 339 13.63 -13.14 -3.81
C ALA A 339 14.99 -13.07 -4.56
N LEU A 340 15.04 -13.62 -5.78
CA LEU A 340 16.29 -13.74 -6.55
C LEU A 340 16.55 -12.56 -7.48
N PHE A 341 15.51 -12.00 -8.09
CA PHE A 341 15.63 -10.97 -9.12
C PHE A 341 15.03 -9.62 -8.71
N GLY A 342 14.32 -9.57 -7.59
CA GLY A 342 13.68 -8.37 -7.08
C GLY A 342 12.28 -8.13 -7.64
N TRP A 343 11.51 -7.30 -6.94
CA TRP A 343 10.11 -7.00 -7.24
C TRP A 343 9.88 -6.46 -8.66
N GLY A 344 10.84 -5.68 -9.17
CA GLY A 344 10.73 -5.03 -10.48
C GLY A 344 10.79 -5.97 -11.68
N ARG A 345 11.18 -7.23 -11.48
CA ARG A 345 11.30 -8.24 -12.55
C ARG A 345 10.08 -9.16 -12.65
N HIS A 346 9.10 -9.02 -11.75
CA HIS A 346 7.92 -9.88 -11.76
C HIS A 346 6.82 -9.40 -12.73
N THR A 347 6.46 -8.12 -12.68
CA THR A 347 5.32 -7.60 -13.46
C THR A 347 5.58 -6.16 -13.94
N ASP A 348 5.11 -5.88 -15.16
CA ASP A 348 5.02 -4.55 -15.79
C ASP A 348 4.09 -3.57 -15.06
N ARG A 349 3.25 -4.08 -14.16
CA ARG A 349 2.33 -3.24 -13.37
C ARG A 349 3.06 -2.40 -12.33
N LEU A 350 4.18 -2.89 -11.81
CA LEU A 350 4.87 -2.24 -10.69
C LEU A 350 5.69 -1.02 -11.14
N ASN A 351 6.27 -1.07 -12.34
CA ASN A 351 7.12 0.01 -12.85
C ASN A 351 7.22 -0.03 -14.39
N SER A 352 7.53 1.11 -15.01
CA SER A 352 7.60 1.26 -16.46
C SER A 352 8.89 0.75 -17.11
N GLU A 353 9.92 0.44 -16.32
CA GLU A 353 11.20 -0.13 -16.78
C GLU A 353 11.22 -1.66 -16.67
N TYR A 354 10.06 -2.29 -16.55
CA TYR A 354 9.94 -3.72 -16.43
C TYR A 354 10.66 -4.45 -17.58
N GLN A 355 11.52 -5.38 -17.19
CA GLN A 355 12.18 -6.30 -18.10
C GLN A 355 11.78 -7.73 -17.72
N PRO A 356 11.11 -8.46 -18.61
CA PRO A 356 10.84 -9.88 -18.41
C PRO A 356 12.12 -10.65 -18.08
N LEU A 357 12.01 -11.69 -17.27
CA LEU A 357 13.12 -12.62 -17.05
C LEU A 357 13.32 -13.50 -18.28
N THR A 358 14.58 -13.64 -18.71
CA THR A 358 14.98 -14.61 -19.72
C THR A 358 15.20 -15.97 -19.09
N PHE A 359 15.06 -17.04 -19.88
CA PHE A 359 15.36 -18.39 -19.39
C PHE A 359 16.84 -18.57 -19.02
N ALA A 360 17.76 -17.85 -19.69
CA ALA A 360 19.18 -17.87 -19.34
C ALA A 360 19.45 -17.26 -17.95
N GLU A 361 18.76 -16.15 -17.59
CA GLU A 361 18.85 -15.58 -16.24
C GLU A 361 18.31 -16.54 -15.18
N ILE A 362 17.20 -17.22 -15.47
CA ILE A 362 16.62 -18.24 -14.58
C ILE A 362 17.57 -19.41 -14.37
N ASP A 363 18.20 -19.89 -15.45
CA ASP A 363 19.15 -21.01 -15.38
C ASP A 363 20.40 -20.62 -14.60
N ALA A 364 20.94 -19.43 -14.85
CA ALA A 364 22.08 -18.92 -14.10
C ALA A 364 21.78 -18.81 -12.59
N ALA A 365 20.58 -18.36 -12.20
CA ALA A 365 20.18 -18.31 -10.80
C ALA A 365 20.01 -19.72 -10.19
N ALA A 366 19.47 -20.67 -10.95
CA ALA A 366 19.36 -22.05 -10.51
C ALA A 366 20.74 -22.72 -10.37
N ASP A 367 21.69 -22.44 -11.26
CA ASP A 367 23.05 -22.94 -11.19
C ASP A 367 23.80 -22.41 -9.95
N LEU A 368 23.63 -21.12 -9.63
CA LEU A 368 24.14 -20.53 -8.39
C LEU A 368 23.56 -21.21 -7.15
N PHE A 369 22.27 -21.51 -7.16
CA PHE A 369 21.66 -22.31 -6.09
C PHE A 369 22.22 -23.75 -6.07
N GLY A 370 22.48 -24.36 -7.22
CA GLY A 370 23.15 -25.67 -7.30
C GLY A 370 24.58 -25.67 -6.73
N GLU A 371 25.33 -24.59 -6.92
CA GLU A 371 26.62 -24.38 -6.26
C GLU A 371 26.48 -24.20 -4.75
N TYR A 372 25.47 -23.45 -4.32
CA TYR A 372 25.13 -23.30 -2.90
C TYR A 372 24.88 -24.65 -2.24
N VAL A 373 24.00 -25.48 -2.83
CA VAL A 373 23.67 -26.82 -2.31
C VAL A 373 24.92 -27.71 -2.17
N ARG A 374 25.83 -27.68 -3.16
CA ARG A 374 27.07 -28.49 -3.13
C ARG A 374 28.05 -28.07 -2.05
N THR A 375 28.02 -26.80 -1.64
CA THR A 375 28.98 -26.20 -0.71
C THR A 375 28.35 -25.79 0.62
N PHE A 376 27.11 -26.22 0.85
CA PHE A 376 26.32 -25.83 2.01
C PHE A 376 26.92 -26.44 3.29
N ASP A 377 27.14 -25.59 4.29
CA ASP A 377 27.52 -25.98 5.64
C ASP A 377 26.93 -24.94 6.62
N PRO A 378 26.05 -25.34 7.56
CA PRO A 378 25.45 -24.44 8.54
C PRO A 378 26.44 -23.92 9.60
N ARG A 379 27.67 -24.42 9.63
CA ARG A 379 28.76 -23.91 10.49
C ARG A 379 29.54 -22.78 9.81
N ARG A 380 29.31 -22.53 8.52
CA ARG A 380 29.98 -21.46 7.76
C ARG A 380 29.53 -20.09 8.26
N TYR A 381 30.48 -19.15 8.32
CA TYR A 381 30.16 -17.76 8.65
C TYR A 381 29.14 -17.17 7.66
N GLY A 382 28.10 -16.53 8.20
CA GLY A 382 27.02 -15.90 7.42
C GLY A 382 25.82 -16.81 7.11
N VAL A 383 25.88 -18.10 7.49
CA VAL A 383 24.73 -19.01 7.44
C VAL A 383 24.00 -18.96 8.77
N GLU A 384 22.67 -18.85 8.74
CA GLU A 384 21.88 -18.75 9.97
C GLU A 384 21.76 -20.12 10.62
N LYS A 385 22.13 -20.22 11.89
CA LYS A 385 21.92 -21.45 12.66
C LYS A 385 20.46 -21.51 13.09
N LEU A 386 19.78 -22.62 12.80
CA LEU A 386 18.41 -22.84 13.23
C LEU A 386 18.33 -23.32 14.68
N ASP A 387 17.34 -22.82 15.41
CA ASP A 387 16.98 -23.26 16.76
C ASP A 387 15.64 -23.99 16.77
N TYR A 388 14.75 -23.64 15.84
CA TYR A 388 13.43 -24.25 15.72
C TYR A 388 13.07 -24.51 14.26
N ALA A 389 12.24 -25.54 14.03
CA ALA A 389 11.54 -25.77 12.78
C ALA A 389 10.04 -25.90 13.03
N ILE A 390 9.23 -25.31 12.15
CA ILE A 390 7.77 -25.43 12.17
C ILE A 390 7.27 -25.99 10.85
N ALA A 391 6.57 -27.11 10.93
CA ALA A 391 5.91 -27.75 9.79
C ALA A 391 4.44 -28.01 10.10
N ARG A 392 3.61 -28.11 9.06
CA ARG A 392 2.24 -28.60 9.21
C ARG A 392 2.24 -30.07 9.62
N ALA A 393 1.39 -30.44 10.57
CA ALA A 393 1.29 -31.79 11.09
C ALA A 393 0.70 -32.79 10.09
N ASP A 394 -0.22 -32.33 9.24
CA ASP A 394 -0.89 -33.13 8.21
C ASP A 394 -0.08 -33.28 6.91
N ALA A 395 0.95 -32.46 6.73
CA ALA A 395 1.77 -32.40 5.53
C ALA A 395 3.24 -32.11 5.89
N VAL A 396 3.83 -32.93 6.75
CA VAL A 396 5.23 -32.78 7.15
C VAL A 396 6.12 -32.89 5.90
N PRO A 397 6.97 -31.87 5.62
CA PRO A 397 7.85 -31.89 4.46
C PRO A 397 8.96 -32.93 4.64
N ASP A 398 9.70 -33.22 3.57
CA ASP A 398 10.90 -34.04 3.66
C ASP A 398 11.97 -33.31 4.49
N LEU A 399 12.22 -33.81 5.70
CA LEU A 399 13.19 -33.24 6.63
C LEU A 399 14.62 -33.76 6.41
N SER A 400 14.86 -34.56 5.37
CA SER A 400 16.18 -35.19 5.16
C SER A 400 17.33 -34.18 5.13
N ASN A 401 17.15 -33.02 4.47
CA ASN A 401 18.19 -31.98 4.43
C ASN A 401 18.40 -31.27 5.78
N LEU A 402 17.36 -31.18 6.61
CA LEU A 402 17.48 -30.66 7.97
C LEU A 402 18.20 -31.68 8.87
N ASP A 403 17.78 -32.94 8.80
CA ASP A 403 18.26 -34.05 9.62
C ASP A 403 19.72 -34.44 9.29
N VAL A 404 20.28 -34.01 8.16
CA VAL A 404 21.74 -34.11 7.89
C VAL A 404 22.55 -33.34 8.93
N TRP A 405 22.07 -32.16 9.33
CA TRP A 405 22.86 -31.20 10.11
C TRP A 405 22.37 -31.03 11.54
N TYR A 406 21.08 -31.25 11.78
CA TYR A 406 20.46 -31.04 13.09
C TYR A 406 19.96 -32.35 13.67
N GLU A 407 20.12 -32.49 14.98
CA GLU A 407 19.26 -33.36 15.78
C GLU A 407 18.03 -32.56 16.15
N ARG A 408 16.86 -33.17 15.98
CA ARG A 408 15.58 -32.60 16.39
C ARG A 408 14.97 -33.45 17.48
N ASP A 409 14.19 -32.82 18.35
CA ASP A 409 13.37 -33.53 19.32
C ASP A 409 12.22 -34.31 18.64
N SER A 410 11.33 -34.90 19.45
CA SER A 410 10.16 -35.62 18.95
C SER A 410 9.11 -34.70 18.27
N GLY A 411 9.27 -33.38 18.36
CA GLY A 411 8.27 -32.40 18.00
C GLY A 411 7.16 -32.28 19.04
N GLU A 412 6.65 -31.05 19.21
CA GLU A 412 5.46 -30.73 19.99
C GLU A 412 4.34 -30.23 19.04
N ILE A 413 3.12 -30.75 19.17
CA ILE A 413 1.99 -30.37 18.31
C ILE A 413 1.18 -29.23 18.94
N TYR A 414 0.98 -28.15 18.19
CA TYR A 414 0.18 -26.99 18.57
C TYR A 414 -0.76 -26.61 17.43
N GLY A 415 -2.03 -26.97 17.56
CA GLY A 415 -3.00 -26.84 16.47
C GLY A 415 -2.63 -27.78 15.32
N GLU A 416 -2.60 -27.25 14.10
CA GLU A 416 -2.25 -27.99 12.87
C GLU A 416 -0.74 -28.03 12.60
N TYR A 417 0.10 -27.59 13.54
CA TYR A 417 1.53 -27.44 13.35
C TYR A 417 2.35 -28.22 14.39
N ILE A 418 3.52 -28.67 13.96
CA ILE A 418 4.54 -29.30 14.79
C ILE A 418 5.70 -28.32 14.94
N LEU A 419 6.08 -28.05 16.19
CA LEU A 419 7.28 -27.31 16.56
C LEU A 419 8.37 -28.30 16.94
N TYR A 420 9.50 -28.24 16.26
CA TYR A 420 10.71 -28.98 16.61
C TYR A 420 11.74 -28.06 17.24
N THR A 421 12.37 -28.50 18.32
CA THR A 421 13.61 -27.90 18.82
C THR A 421 14.79 -28.53 18.08
N LEU A 422 15.73 -27.70 17.64
CA LEU A 422 16.87 -28.13 16.83
C LEU A 422 18.19 -27.92 17.57
N GLN A 423 19.06 -28.91 17.48
CA GLN A 423 20.43 -28.85 17.94
C GLN A 423 21.38 -29.21 16.80
N LEU A 424 22.30 -28.30 16.47
CA LEU A 424 23.30 -28.55 15.44
C LEU A 424 24.26 -29.68 15.90
N LYS A 425 24.47 -30.67 15.03
CA LYS A 425 25.37 -31.81 15.22
C LYS A 425 26.85 -31.44 15.29
#